data_AF-A0A7C5KXY8-F1
#
_entry.id   AF-A0A7C5KXY8-F1
#
_cell.length_a   1.000
_cell.length_b   1.000
_cell.length_c   1.000
_cell.angle_alpha   90.00
_cell.angle_beta   90.00
_cell.angle_gamma   90.00
#
_symmetry.space_group_name_H-M   'P 1'
#
loop_
_entity.id
_entity.type
_entity.pdbx_description
1 polymer ?
#
loop_
_entity_poly.entity_id
_entity_poly.type
_entity_poly.pdbx_seq_one_letter_code
_entity_poly.pdbx_strand_id
1 'polypeptide(L)'
;MKQRYNTRDHTAAFAAAFFIGNLLFVGAFYLALWLLYFFRYEQASVITRHHLQQALLGSSISTSIFIAINIFIILTSGYASVTALFSLEFYFMLLLPMFLVVGILAFTKAVKGLDFSYPLIGRFLKKPVSV
;
A
#
# COMPACT_ATOMS: atom_id res chain seq x y z
N MET A 1 -21.13 -23.29 0.92
CA MET A 1 -20.69 -22.92 -0.45
C MET A 1 -19.18 -23.09 -0.56
N LYS A 2 -18.71 -24.08 -1.32
CA LYS A 2 -17.27 -24.35 -1.55
C LYS A 2 -16.74 -23.23 -2.46
N GLN A 3 -15.97 -22.28 -1.91
CA GLN A 3 -15.30 -21.28 -2.74
C GLN A 3 -14.37 -22.01 -3.71
N ARG A 4 -14.64 -21.87 -5.02
CA ARG A 4 -13.75 -22.36 -6.07
C ARG A 4 -12.44 -21.60 -5.93
N TYR A 5 -11.42 -22.28 -5.42
CA TYR A 5 -10.05 -21.78 -5.40
C TYR A 5 -9.61 -21.65 -6.86
N ASN A 6 -9.71 -20.45 -7.43
CA ASN A 6 -9.18 -20.19 -8.75
C ASN A 6 -7.67 -20.10 -8.59
N THR A 7 -6.98 -21.19 -8.91
CA THR A 7 -5.57 -21.47 -8.64
C THR A 7 -4.58 -20.51 -9.35
N ARG A 8 -5.07 -19.43 -9.98
CA ARG A 8 -4.30 -18.41 -10.71
C ARG A 8 -4.83 -16.98 -10.49
N ASP A 9 -5.39 -16.68 -9.33
CA ASP A 9 -5.81 -15.30 -9.03
C ASP A 9 -4.61 -14.45 -8.62
N HIS A 10 -3.87 -13.92 -9.61
CA HIS A 10 -2.71 -13.05 -9.41
C HIS A 10 -3.10 -11.64 -8.91
N THR A 11 -4.38 -11.37 -8.68
CA THR A 11 -4.90 -10.08 -8.22
C THR A 11 -4.24 -9.61 -6.93
N ALA A 12 -3.95 -10.52 -5.99
CA ALA A 12 -3.24 -10.19 -4.75
C ALA A 12 -1.82 -9.67 -5.02
N ALA A 13 -1.11 -10.28 -5.97
CA ALA A 13 0.23 -9.85 -6.37
C ALA A 13 0.17 -8.51 -7.11
N PHE A 14 -0.82 -8.30 -7.98
CA PHE A 14 -1.03 -6.99 -8.63
C PHE A 14 -1.33 -5.88 -7.62
N ALA A 15 -2.14 -6.15 -6.60
CA ALA A 15 -2.41 -5.17 -5.54
C ALA A 15 -1.12 -4.73 -4.83
N ALA A 16 -0.27 -5.69 -4.44
CA ALA A 16 1.01 -5.39 -3.82
C ALA A 16 1.98 -4.67 -4.77
N ALA A 17 2.01 -5.05 -6.05
CA ALA A 17 2.81 -4.39 -7.07
C ALA A 17 2.38 -2.94 -7.30
N PHE A 18 1.07 -2.67 -7.32
CA PHE A 18 0.54 -1.30 -7.41
C PHE A 18 0.84 -0.50 -6.15
N PHE A 19 0.82 -1.11 -4.96
CA PHE A 19 1.28 -0.41 -3.75
C PHE A 19 2.74 0.01 -3.90
N ILE A 20 3.64 -0.90 -4.29
CA ILE A 20 5.05 -0.60 -4.56
C ILE A 20 5.17 0.50 -5.63
N GLY A 21 4.38 0.43 -6.71
CA GLY A 21 4.34 1.45 -7.74
C GLY A 21 3.93 2.83 -7.19
N ASN A 22 2.98 2.88 -6.25
CA ASN A 22 2.54 4.13 -5.62
C ASN A 22 3.61 4.77 -4.74
N LEU A 23 4.50 3.99 -4.13
CA LEU A 23 5.63 4.55 -3.39
C LEU A 23 6.56 5.38 -4.30
N LEU A 24 6.75 4.93 -5.55
CA LEU A 24 7.67 5.56 -6.50
C LEU A 24 6.99 6.66 -7.30
N PHE A 25 5.73 6.43 -7.70
CA PHE A 25 4.92 7.33 -8.50
C PHE A 25 3.59 7.56 -7.79
N VAL A 26 3.64 8.47 -6.82
CA VAL A 26 2.48 8.84 -6.00
C VAL A 26 1.35 9.30 -6.91
N GLY A 27 0.18 8.67 -6.76
CA GLY A 27 -1.05 9.04 -7.48
C GLY A 27 -1.46 8.07 -8.58
N ALA A 28 -0.63 7.85 -9.61
CA ALA A 28 -1.03 7.01 -10.76
C ALA A 28 -1.39 5.58 -10.35
N PHE A 29 -0.52 4.95 -9.55
CA PHE A 29 -0.76 3.60 -9.06
C PHE A 29 -1.79 3.54 -7.94
N TYR A 30 -2.00 4.64 -7.20
CA TYR A 30 -3.11 4.75 -6.25
C TYR A 30 -4.46 4.67 -6.95
N LEU A 31 -4.62 5.40 -8.06
CA LEU A 31 -5.82 5.35 -8.89
C LEU A 31 -6.00 3.96 -9.50
N ALA A 32 -4.92 3.33 -9.98
CA ALA A 32 -4.96 1.95 -10.49
C ALA A 32 -5.40 0.94 -9.42
N LEU A 33 -4.98 1.13 -8.17
CA LEU A 33 -5.41 0.32 -7.02
C LEU A 33 -6.90 0.46 -6.72
N TRP A 34 -7.42 1.69 -6.74
CA TRP A 34 -8.86 1.95 -6.59
C TRP A 34 -9.67 1.35 -7.72
N LEU A 35 -9.16 1.43 -8.95
CA LEU A 35 -9.78 0.81 -10.13
C LEU A 35 -9.82 -0.72 -9.96
N LEU A 36 -8.69 -1.32 -9.57
CA LEU A 36 -8.59 -2.76 -9.31
C LEU A 36 -9.54 -3.19 -8.18
N TYR A 37 -9.65 -2.39 -7.12
CA TYR A 37 -10.60 -2.59 -6.05
C TYR A 37 -12.03 -2.65 -6.58
N PHE A 38 -12.48 -1.63 -7.30
CA PHE A 38 -13.85 -1.59 -7.80
C PHE A 38 -14.18 -2.76 -8.74
N PHE A 39 -13.27 -3.14 -9.63
CA PHE A 39 -13.51 -4.22 -10.59
C PHE A 39 -13.43 -5.63 -9.99
N ARG A 40 -12.57 -5.87 -8.99
CA ARG A 40 -12.29 -7.23 -8.50
C ARG A 40 -12.79 -7.52 -7.10
N TYR A 41 -13.24 -6.53 -6.32
CA TYR A 41 -13.65 -6.75 -4.95
C TYR A 41 -14.81 -7.76 -4.80
N GLU A 42 -15.85 -7.65 -5.62
CA GLU A 42 -17.02 -8.54 -5.59
C GLU A 42 -16.65 -10.00 -5.89
N GLN A 43 -15.71 -10.23 -6.82
CA GLN A 43 -15.35 -11.57 -7.31
C GLN A 43 -14.12 -12.17 -6.60
N ALA A 44 -13.43 -11.38 -5.77
CA ALA A 44 -12.18 -11.76 -5.13
C ALA A 44 -12.36 -12.75 -3.96
N SER A 45 -11.40 -13.67 -3.82
CA SER A 45 -11.30 -14.54 -2.64
C SER A 45 -11.01 -13.73 -1.37
N VAL A 46 -11.26 -14.33 -0.20
CA VAL A 46 -11.03 -13.67 1.10
C VAL A 46 -9.57 -13.21 1.25
N ILE A 47 -8.62 -14.01 0.76
CA ILE A 47 -7.18 -13.70 0.78
C ILE A 47 -6.89 -12.50 -0.15
N THR A 48 -7.43 -12.51 -1.37
CA THR A 48 -7.26 -11.41 -2.33
C THR A 48 -7.83 -10.10 -1.77
N ARG A 49 -9.00 -10.14 -1.13
CA ARG A 49 -9.61 -8.96 -0.49
C ARG A 49 -8.72 -8.39 0.62
N HIS A 50 -8.11 -9.25 1.43
CA HIS A 50 -7.24 -8.83 2.52
C HIS A 50 -5.97 -8.12 2.01
N HIS A 51 -5.27 -8.72 1.03
CA HIS A 51 -4.12 -8.09 0.37
C HIS A 51 -4.48 -6.75 -0.29
N LEU A 52 -5.65 -6.68 -0.92
CA LEU A 52 -6.13 -5.47 -1.60
C LEU A 52 -6.44 -4.33 -0.62
N GLN A 53 -7.11 -4.63 0.50
CA GLN A 53 -7.36 -3.67 1.56
C GLN A 53 -6.07 -3.16 2.21
N GLN A 54 -5.10 -4.06 2.44
CA GLN A 54 -3.81 -3.68 3.00
C GLN A 54 -2.98 -2.83 2.04
N ALA A 55 -2.97 -3.17 0.76
CA ALA A 55 -2.31 -2.38 -0.27
C ALA A 55 -2.94 -0.99 -0.39
N LEU A 56 -4.27 -0.88 -0.35
CA LEU A 56 -4.98 0.40 -0.36
C LEU A 56 -4.67 1.25 0.88
N LEU A 57 -4.71 0.66 2.08
CA LEU A 57 -4.38 1.38 3.31
C LEU A 57 -2.91 1.81 3.35
N GLY A 58 -1.99 0.91 2.99
CA GLY A 58 -0.56 1.21 2.88
C GLY A 58 -0.31 2.36 1.89
N SER A 59 -0.94 2.29 0.72
CA SER A 59 -0.84 3.37 -0.28
C SER A 59 -1.40 4.67 0.27
N SER A 60 -2.59 4.65 0.89
CA SER A 60 -3.23 5.86 1.44
C SER A 60 -2.36 6.51 2.52
N ILE A 61 -1.77 5.73 3.43
CA ILE A 61 -0.86 6.23 4.47
C ILE A 61 0.39 6.84 3.83
N SER A 62 1.06 6.11 2.93
CA SER A 62 2.28 6.60 2.28
C SER A 62 2.06 7.89 1.48
N THR A 63 0.96 7.97 0.74
CA THR A 63 0.54 9.15 -0.02
C THR A 63 0.20 10.32 0.91
N SER A 64 -0.50 10.06 2.02
CA SER A 64 -0.85 11.09 3.00
C SER A 64 0.38 11.71 3.64
N ILE A 65 1.36 10.88 4.01
CA ILE A 65 2.65 11.35 4.57
C ILE A 65 3.38 12.20 3.54
N PHE A 66 3.46 11.75 2.28
CA PHE A 66 4.11 12.50 1.22
C PHE A 66 3.45 13.87 0.99
N ILE A 67 2.11 13.90 0.88
CA ILE A 67 1.35 15.15 0.71
C ILE A 67 1.58 16.08 1.91
N ALA A 68 1.54 15.56 3.14
CA ALA A 68 1.76 16.36 4.35
C ALA A 68 3.15 17.02 4.36
N ILE A 69 4.20 16.31 3.96
CA ILE A 69 5.56 16.86 3.83
C ILE A 69 5.59 17.98 2.77
N ASN A 70 4.98 17.76 1.60
CA ASN A 70 4.95 18.78 0.55
C ASN A 70 4.16 20.03 0.98
N ILE A 71 3.02 19.86 1.66
CA ILE A 71 2.27 20.98 2.24
C ILE A 71 3.12 21.74 3.27
N PHE A 72 3.81 21.02 4.16
CA PHE A 72 4.70 21.63 5.14
C PHE A 72 5.81 22.45 4.49
N ILE A 73 6.42 21.94 3.42
CA ILE A 73 7.44 22.65 2.64
C ILE A 73 6.88 23.95 2.06
N ILE A 74 5.72 23.88 1.41
CA ILE A 74 5.06 25.03 0.78
C ILE A 74 4.72 26.11 1.82
N LEU A 75 4.23 25.73 3.01
CA LEU A 75 3.79 26.67 4.04
C LEU A 75 4.92 27.32 4.83
N THR A 76 6.11 26.71 4.89
CA THR A 76 7.19 27.18 5.77
C THR A 76 8.29 27.92 5.03
N SER A 77 8.88 27.30 4.01
CA SER A 77 10.17 27.72 3.48
C SER A 77 10.25 27.69 1.95
N GLY A 78 9.27 27.05 1.29
CA GLY A 78 9.29 26.79 -0.15
C GLY A 78 10.34 25.75 -0.55
N TYR A 79 10.31 25.33 -1.81
CA TYR A 79 11.19 24.27 -2.32
C TYR A 79 12.65 24.70 -2.50
N ALA A 80 12.95 26.00 -2.49
CA ALA A 80 14.31 26.52 -2.63
C ALA A 80 15.12 26.47 -1.32
N SER A 81 14.56 25.91 -0.24
CA SER A 81 15.17 25.90 1.08
C SER A 81 15.93 24.60 1.39
N VAL A 82 16.92 24.72 2.28
CA VAL A 82 17.64 23.57 2.85
C VAL A 82 16.69 22.67 3.67
N THR A 83 15.70 23.26 4.34
CA THR A 83 14.67 22.53 5.08
C THR A 83 13.85 21.61 4.19
N ALA A 84 13.49 22.07 2.97
CA ALA A 84 12.78 21.27 1.99
C ALA A 84 13.62 20.07 1.53
N LEU A 85 14.91 20.30 1.27
CA LEU A 85 15.86 19.25 0.91
C LEU A 85 15.94 18.17 2.00
N PHE A 86 16.23 18.54 3.25
CA PHE A 86 16.30 17.58 4.36
C PHE A 86 14.98 16.83 4.59
N SER A 87 13.83 17.51 4.47
CA SER A 87 12.52 16.89 4.68
C SER A 87 12.23 15.82 3.62
N LEU A 88 12.51 16.11 2.35
CA LEU A 88 12.37 15.15 1.26
C LEU A 88 13.40 14.02 1.36
N GLU A 89 14.64 14.34 1.72
CA GLU A 89 15.70 13.34 1.86
C GLU A 89 15.40 12.35 2.98
N PHE A 90 14.93 12.83 4.13
CA PHE A 90 14.44 11.96 5.20
C PHE A 90 13.31 11.04 4.73
N TYR A 91 12.36 11.58 3.95
CA TYR A 91 11.29 10.76 3.37
C TYR A 91 11.83 9.67 2.45
N PHE A 92 12.71 10.01 1.51
CA PHE A 92 13.22 9.08 0.51
C PHE A 92 14.23 8.07 1.07
N MET A 93 15.05 8.43 2.06
CA MET A 93 16.04 7.53 2.63
C MET A 93 15.49 6.64 3.74
N LEU A 94 14.50 7.10 4.50
CA LEU A 94 14.04 6.38 5.69
C LEU A 94 12.62 5.84 5.52
N LEU A 95 11.65 6.72 5.25
CA LEU A 95 10.24 6.34 5.17
C LEU A 95 9.98 5.44 3.96
N LEU A 96 10.40 5.84 2.76
CA LEU A 96 10.14 5.09 1.54
C LEU A 96 10.68 3.65 1.61
N PRO A 97 11.94 3.39 2.00
CA PRO A 97 12.46 2.03 2.08
C PRO A 97 11.74 1.16 3.12
N MET A 98 11.31 1.73 4.25
CA MET A 98 10.52 1.00 5.25
C MET A 98 9.19 0.48 4.66
N PHE A 99 8.45 1.34 3.94
CA PHE A 99 7.22 0.91 3.26
C PHE A 99 7.50 -0.05 2.10
N LEU A 100 8.61 0.16 1.36
CA LEU A 100 9.02 -0.69 0.25
C LEU A 100 9.30 -2.12 0.71
N VAL A 101 10.03 -2.31 1.81
CA VAL A 101 10.30 -3.63 2.39
C VAL A 101 9.00 -4.37 2.70
N VAL A 102 8.03 -3.68 3.33
CA VAL A 102 6.71 -4.26 3.62
C VAL A 102 5.98 -4.65 2.33
N GLY A 103 6.04 -3.79 1.30
CA GLY A 103 5.45 -4.06 -0.02
C GLY A 103 6.05 -5.28 -0.70
N ILE A 104 7.38 -5.42 -0.69
CA ILE A 104 8.09 -6.56 -1.28
C ILE A 104 7.75 -7.86 -0.55
N LEU A 105 7.67 -7.83 0.78
CA LEU A 105 7.26 -8.99 1.59
C LEU A 105 5.83 -9.42 1.25
N ALA A 106 4.90 -8.47 1.18
CA ALA A 106 3.51 -8.72 0.79
C ALA A 106 3.42 -9.30 -0.62
N PHE A 107 4.12 -8.71 -1.58
CA PHE A 107 4.19 -9.17 -2.97
C PHE A 107 4.72 -10.61 -3.05
N THR A 108 5.83 -10.90 -2.38
CA THR A 108 6.44 -12.24 -2.39
C THR A 108 5.50 -13.29 -1.82
N LYS A 109 4.74 -12.94 -0.77
CA LYS A 109 3.73 -13.83 -0.17
C LYS A 109 2.51 -14.01 -1.08
N ALA A 110 2.04 -12.92 -1.69
CA ALA A 110 0.91 -12.94 -2.63
C ALA A 110 1.20 -13.78 -3.88
N VAL A 111 2.42 -13.69 -4.44
CA VAL A 111 2.86 -14.54 -5.56
C VAL A 111 2.86 -16.02 -5.18
N LYS A 112 3.16 -16.36 -3.92
CA LYS A 112 3.10 -17.72 -3.38
C LYS A 112 1.68 -18.15 -2.97
N GLY A 113 0.66 -17.31 -3.17
CA GLY A 113 -0.72 -17.57 -2.74
C GLY A 113 -0.90 -17.60 -1.22
N LEU A 114 0.07 -17.07 -0.47
CA LEU A 114 0.04 -17.01 0.99
C LEU A 114 -0.63 -15.72 1.45
N ASP A 115 -1.41 -15.82 2.52
CA ASP A 115 -1.87 -14.64 3.24
C ASP A 115 -0.70 -13.96 3.94
N PHE A 116 -0.72 -12.63 3.98
CA PHE A 116 0.27 -11.82 4.66
C PHE A 116 -0.43 -10.65 5.31
N SER A 117 -0.16 -10.45 6.60
CA SER A 117 -0.61 -9.26 7.32
C SER A 117 0.53 -8.28 7.44
N TYR A 118 0.32 -7.05 6.95
CA TYR A 118 1.30 -5.99 7.13
C TYR A 118 1.56 -5.80 8.63
N PRO A 119 2.81 -5.77 9.09
CA PRO A 119 3.14 -5.88 10.52
C PRO A 119 2.53 -4.77 11.38
N LEU A 120 2.39 -3.56 10.82
CA LEU A 120 1.78 -2.41 11.50
C LEU A 120 0.32 -2.20 11.13
N ILE A 121 -0.03 -2.35 9.85
CA ILE A 121 -1.38 -2.03 9.33
C ILE A 121 -2.36 -3.20 9.55
N GLY A 122 -1.90 -4.45 9.42
CA GLY A 122 -2.73 -5.64 9.55
C GLY A 122 -3.32 -5.84 10.95
N ARG A 123 -2.75 -5.22 11.99
CA ARG A 123 -3.33 -5.20 13.35
C ARG A 123 -4.62 -4.39 13.43
N PHE A 124 -4.74 -3.29 12.67
CA PHE A 124 -5.94 -2.45 12.67
C PHE A 124 -7.10 -3.05 11.87
N LEU A 125 -6.80 -3.91 10.90
CA LEU A 125 -7.81 -4.62 10.10
C LEU A 125 -8.34 -5.88 10.81
N LYS A 126 -7.59 -6.43 11.76
CA LYS A 126 -8.02 -7.56 12.58
C LYS A 126 -9.03 -7.05 13.62
N LYS A 127 -10.30 -6.93 13.23
CA LYS A 127 -11.38 -6.76 14.22
C LYS A 127 -11.23 -7.85 15.29
N PRO A 128 -11.27 -7.52 16.59
CA PRO A 128 -11.36 -8.54 17.61
C PRO A 128 -12.64 -9.35 17.31
N VAL A 129 -12.48 -10.64 17.06
CA VAL A 129 -13.61 -11.57 17.08
C VAL A 129 -14.09 -11.55 18.52
N SER A 130 -15.24 -10.93 18.76
CA SER A 130 -15.98 -11.12 20.00
C SER A 130 -16.33 -12.60 20.08
N VAL A 131 -15.65 -13.30 20.99
CA VAL A 131 -16.03 -14.64 21.46
C VAL A 131 -17.33 -14.53 22.23
#